data_AF-A0A6I4YI88-F1
#
_entry.id   AF-A0A6I4YI88-F1
#
_cell.length_a   1.000
_cell.length_b   1.000
_cell.length_c   1.000
_cell.angle_alpha   90.00
_cell.angle_beta   90.00
_cell.angle_gamma   90.00
#
_symmetry.space_group_name_H-M   'P 1'
#
loop_
_entity.id
_entity.type
_entity.pdbx_description
1 polymer ?
#
loop_
_entity_poly.entity_id
_entity_poly.type
_entity_poly.pdbx_seq_one_letter_code
_entity_poly.pdbx_strand_id
1 'polypeptide(L)'
;MHDLTLFRHSGVHLHPETALIGDAGYQGIWREHGHSITPHKVTRARPLTPEERQENRALASTRLRVEHVIRRLKIFRVLKDVYRHRRRRFALRVNLIAAVCNHAIAGTA
;
A
#
# COMPACT_ATOMS: atom_id res chain seq x y z
N MET A 1 1.04 5.66 -16.49
CA MET A 1 0.87 6.56 -15.33
C MET A 1 1.57 5.90 -14.14
N HIS A 2 2.38 6.61 -13.36
CA HIS A 2 3.13 6.07 -12.23
C HIS A 2 2.31 6.14 -10.94
N ASP A 3 2.55 5.26 -9.97
CA ASP A 3 1.76 5.15 -8.74
C ASP A 3 1.85 6.43 -7.88
N LEU A 4 3.04 7.02 -7.75
CA LEU A 4 3.20 8.32 -7.09
C LEU A 4 2.40 9.44 -7.78
N THR A 5 2.31 9.41 -9.11
CA THR A 5 1.48 10.38 -9.85
C THR A 5 0.00 10.18 -9.53
N LEU A 6 -0.49 8.94 -9.50
CA LEU A 6 -1.86 8.63 -9.09
C LEU A 6 -2.15 9.09 -7.66
N PHE A 7 -1.21 8.88 -6.74
CA PHE A 7 -1.33 9.33 -5.35
C PHE A 7 -1.50 10.85 -5.27
N ARG A 8 -0.66 11.61 -5.97
CA ARG A 8 -0.77 13.08 -6.05
C ARG A 8 -2.11 13.54 -6.60
N HIS A 9 -2.60 12.90 -7.66
CA HIS A 9 -3.91 13.22 -8.24
C HIS A 9 -5.09 12.79 -7.37
N SER A 10 -4.91 11.82 -6.48
CA SER A 10 -6.00 11.32 -5.62
C SER A 10 -6.49 12.34 -4.60
N GLY A 11 -5.66 13.33 -4.24
CA GLY A 11 -6.00 14.32 -3.21
C GLY A 11 -6.12 13.73 -1.80
N VAL A 12 -5.56 12.55 -1.56
CA VAL A 12 -5.51 11.95 -0.23
C VAL A 12 -4.57 12.78 0.64
N HIS A 13 -5.11 13.32 1.74
CA HIS A 13 -4.35 14.05 2.75
C HIS A 13 -4.07 13.13 3.94
N LEU A 14 -2.80 12.99 4.29
CA LEU A 14 -2.35 12.24 5.46
C LEU A 14 -1.93 13.23 6.54
N HIS A 15 -2.21 12.89 7.79
CA HIS A 15 -1.69 13.66 8.91
C HIS A 15 -0.15 13.59 8.90
N PRO A 16 0.58 14.70 9.10
CA PRO A 16 2.04 14.75 8.96
C PRO A 16 2.79 13.68 9.76
N GLU A 17 2.31 13.39 10.97
CA GLU A 17 2.91 12.39 11.88
C GLU A 17 2.58 10.93 11.52
N THR A 18 1.64 10.68 10.61
CA THR A 18 1.25 9.32 10.23
C THR A 18 2.33 8.70 9.36
N ALA A 19 2.98 7.64 9.82
CA ALA A 19 3.97 6.95 8.99
C ALA A 19 3.33 6.40 7.70
N LEU A 20 3.91 6.74 6.54
CA LEU A 20 3.47 6.26 5.23
C LEU A 20 4.42 5.19 4.73
N ILE A 21 3.99 3.93 4.75
CA ILE A 21 4.79 2.80 4.26
C ILE A 21 4.41 2.53 2.79
N GLY A 22 5.34 2.79 1.89
CA GLY A 22 5.16 2.64 0.44
C GLY A 22 6.06 1.56 -0.16
N ASP A 23 5.67 1.08 -1.34
CA ASP A 23 6.55 0.27 -2.18
C ASP A 23 7.48 1.11 -3.06
N ALA A 24 8.24 0.45 -3.92
CA ALA A 24 9.17 1.14 -4.81
C ALA A 24 8.48 2.04 -5.85
N GLY A 25 7.17 1.87 -6.09
CA GLY A 25 6.34 2.73 -6.92
C GLY A 25 6.05 4.10 -6.29
N TYR A 26 6.32 4.27 -5.00
CA TYR A 26 6.17 5.54 -4.26
C TYR A 26 7.52 6.23 -3.99
N GLN A 27 8.60 5.82 -4.65
CA GLN A 27 9.90 6.45 -4.49
C GLN A 27 9.84 7.98 -4.68
N GLY A 28 10.34 8.72 -3.69
CA GLY A 28 10.33 10.18 -3.69
C GLY A 28 9.16 10.82 -2.94
N ILE A 29 8.20 10.03 -2.42
CA ILE A 29 7.06 10.54 -1.64
C ILE A 29 7.47 11.26 -0.34
N TRP A 30 8.65 10.96 0.18
CA TRP A 30 9.25 11.65 1.33
C TRP A 30 9.40 13.16 1.14
N ARG A 31 9.40 13.65 -0.11
CA ARG A 31 9.43 15.10 -0.43
C ARG A 31 8.14 15.82 -0.07
N GLU A 32 7.03 15.08 -0.07
CA GLU A 32 5.68 15.60 0.23
C GLU A 32 5.25 15.21 1.64
N HIS A 33 5.72 14.06 2.13
CA HIS A 33 5.37 13.54 3.45
C HIS A 33 6.61 13.01 4.17
N GLY A 34 7.16 13.77 5.13
CA GLY A 34 8.45 13.48 5.76
C GLY A 34 8.52 12.13 6.49
N HIS A 35 7.41 11.63 7.02
CA HIS A 35 7.31 10.33 7.70
C HIS A 35 7.06 9.17 6.72
N SER A 36 7.56 9.27 5.49
CA SER A 36 7.42 8.23 4.48
C SER A 36 8.59 7.24 4.51
N ILE A 37 8.25 5.96 4.42
CA ILE A 37 9.20 4.85 4.39
C ILE A 37 8.99 4.08 3.10
N THR A 38 9.99 4.12 2.21
CA THR A 38 10.04 3.37 0.96
C THR A 38 11.35 2.59 0.89
N PRO A 39 11.40 1.43 0.22
CA PRO A 39 12.60 0.60 0.21
C PRO A 39 13.79 1.33 -0.42
N HIS A 40 14.99 1.14 0.10
CA HIS A 40 16.21 1.63 -0.53
C HIS A 40 16.36 1.06 -1.94
N LYS A 41 16.51 1.96 -2.92
CA LYS A 41 16.60 1.60 -4.33
C LYS A 41 18.03 1.20 -4.68
N VAL A 42 18.20 0.00 -5.23
CA VAL A 42 19.46 -0.40 -5.86
C VAL A 42 19.61 0.30 -7.20
N THR A 43 20.81 0.79 -7.50
CA THR A 43 21.15 1.32 -8.82
C THR A 43 22.48 0.76 -9.29
N ARG A 44 22.76 0.82 -10.59
CA ARG A 44 24.04 0.34 -11.14
C ARG A 44 25.25 1.02 -10.50
N ALA A 45 25.12 2.29 -10.11
CA ALA A 45 26.18 3.06 -9.47
C ALA A 45 26.21 2.91 -7.93
N ARG A 46 25.10 2.51 -7.31
CA ARG A 46 24.96 2.41 -5.85
C ARG A 46 24.34 1.07 -5.47
N PRO A 47 25.17 0.04 -5.18
CA PRO A 47 24.70 -1.18 -4.54
C PRO A 47 24.22 -0.90 -3.11
N LEU A 48 23.31 -1.73 -2.61
CA LEU A 48 22.81 -1.61 -1.24
C LEU A 48 23.88 -2.06 -0.23
N THR A 49 24.05 -1.26 0.81
CA THR A 49 24.81 -1.62 2.02
C THR A 49 24.12 -2.76 2.78
N PRO A 50 24.84 -3.52 3.63
CA PRO A 50 24.24 -4.53 4.49
C PRO A 50 23.09 -3.99 5.36
N GLU A 51 23.22 -2.77 5.87
CA GLU A 51 22.26 -2.09 6.72
C GLU A 51 20.97 -1.79 5.93
N GLU A 52 21.09 -1.17 4.75
CA GLU A 52 19.94 -0.88 3.87
C GLU A 52 19.21 -2.15 3.43
N ARG A 53 19.93 -3.28 3.25
CA ARG A 53 19.30 -4.58 2.96
C ARG A 53 18.50 -5.09 4.15
N GLN A 54 19.01 -4.92 5.36
CA GLN A 54 18.30 -5.33 6.57
C GLN A 54 17.06 -4.47 6.80
N GLU A 55 17.14 -3.16 6.57
CA GLU A 55 15.98 -2.26 6.60
C GLU A 55 14.94 -2.64 5.55
N ASN A 56 15.36 -2.90 4.30
CA ASN A 56 14.47 -3.39 3.25
C ASN A 56 13.79 -4.72 3.63
N ARG A 57 14.49 -5.62 4.32
CA ARG A 57 13.93 -6.89 4.80
C ARG A 57 12.87 -6.67 5.87
N ALA A 58 13.11 -5.78 6.83
CA ALA A 58 12.13 -5.40 7.85
C ALA A 58 10.87 -4.75 7.22
N LEU A 59 11.09 -3.86 6.24
CA LEU A 59 10.00 -3.23 5.49
C LEU A 59 9.17 -4.26 4.71
N ALA A 60 9.83 -5.20 4.03
CA ALA A 60 9.17 -6.28 3.32
C ALA A 60 8.33 -7.16 4.26
N SER A 61 8.88 -7.53 5.43
CA SER A 61 8.16 -8.31 6.45
C SER A 61 6.87 -7.61 6.90
N THR A 62 6.94 -6.30 7.17
CA THR A 62 5.77 -5.49 7.53
C THR A 62 4.72 -5.49 6.42
N ARG A 63 5.17 -5.36 5.17
CA ARG A 63 4.29 -5.32 3.99
C ARG A 63 3.62 -6.65 3.67
N LEU A 64 4.21 -7.80 4.00
CA LEU A 64 3.61 -9.11 3.76
C LEU A 64 2.19 -9.22 4.34
N ARG A 65 1.95 -8.65 5.53
CA ARG A 65 0.60 -8.64 6.14
C ARG A 65 -0.40 -7.88 5.27
N VAL A 66 -0.01 -6.72 4.75
CA VAL A 66 -0.84 -5.91 3.85
C VAL A 66 -1.07 -6.62 2.52
N GLU A 67 -0.03 -7.25 1.95
CA GLU A 67 -0.13 -8.02 0.71
C GLU A 67 -1.07 -9.22 0.85
N HIS A 68 -1.09 -9.89 2.01
CA HIS A 68 -2.08 -10.94 2.32
C HIS A 68 -3.52 -10.39 2.33
N VAL A 69 -3.76 -9.22 2.93
CA VAL A 69 -5.07 -8.56 2.89
C VAL A 69 -5.45 -8.25 1.44
N ILE A 70 -4.56 -7.59 0.69
CA ILE A 70 -4.82 -7.21 -0.71
C ILE A 70 -5.10 -8.45 -1.58
N ARG A 71 -4.37 -9.55 -1.37
CA ARG A 71 -4.62 -10.83 -2.06
C ARG A 71 -6.02 -11.34 -1.77
N ARG A 72 -6.47 -11.34 -0.51
CA ARG A 72 -7.84 -11.74 -0.14
C ARG A 72 -8.88 -10.81 -0.77
N LEU A 73 -8.65 -9.50 -0.77
CA LEU A 73 -9.53 -8.53 -1.40
C LEU A 73 -9.69 -8.78 -2.91
N LYS A 74 -8.61 -9.13 -3.61
CA LYS A 74 -8.62 -9.44 -5.04
C LYS A 74 -9.40 -10.72 -5.42
N ILE A 75 -9.84 -11.54 -4.47
CA ILE A 75 -10.75 -12.67 -4.73
C ILE A 75 -12.14 -12.14 -5.13
N PHE A 76 -12.56 -11.02 -4.55
CA PHE A 76 -13.88 -10.45 -4.82
C PHE A 76 -13.89 -9.77 -6.19
N ARG A 77 -14.76 -10.24 -7.09
CA ARG A 77 -14.90 -9.70 -8.46
C ARG A 77 -15.21 -8.20 -8.51
N VAL A 78 -15.84 -7.65 -7.46
CA VAL A 78 -16.09 -6.20 -7.32
C VAL A 78 -14.79 -5.37 -7.29
N LEU A 79 -13.67 -5.96 -6.88
CA LEU A 79 -12.34 -5.34 -6.85
C LEU A 79 -11.42 -5.82 -7.98
N LYS A 80 -11.68 -7.00 -8.56
CA LYS A 80 -10.85 -7.60 -9.63
C LYS A 80 -11.32 -7.25 -11.05
N ASP A 81 -12.63 -7.15 -11.25
CA ASP A 81 -13.24 -6.98 -12.58
C ASP A 81 -13.87 -5.59 -12.74
N VAL A 82 -14.22 -5.23 -13.98
CA VAL A 82 -15.00 -4.02 -14.27
C VAL A 82 -16.36 -4.08 -13.56
N TYR A 83 -16.60 -3.13 -12.67
CA TYR A 83 -17.85 -3.03 -11.92
C TYR A 83 -19.00 -2.51 -12.80
N ARG A 84 -19.97 -3.40 -13.11
CA ARG A 84 -21.11 -3.08 -13.99
C ARG A 84 -22.45 -2.85 -13.26
N HIS A 85 -22.49 -2.92 -11.93
CA HIS A 85 -23.73 -2.72 -11.15
C HIS A 85 -23.94 -1.25 -10.75
N ARG A 86 -25.14 -0.95 -10.19
CA ARG A 86 -25.50 0.38 -9.70
C ARG A 86 -24.49 0.90 -8.67
N ARG A 87 -23.91 2.07 -8.97
CA ARG A 87 -22.80 2.68 -8.21
C ARG A 87 -23.19 3.32 -6.88
N ARG A 88 -24.49 3.60 -6.64
CA ARG A 88 -25.00 4.28 -5.42
C ARG A 88 -24.46 3.69 -4.10
N ARG A 89 -24.23 2.37 -4.02
CA ARG A 89 -23.72 1.69 -2.82
C ARG A 89 -22.36 1.02 -3.04
N PHE A 90 -21.61 1.42 -4.07
CA PHE A 90 -20.32 0.80 -4.39
C PHE A 90 -19.32 0.91 -3.23
N ALA A 91 -19.10 2.12 -2.71
CA ALA A 91 -18.19 2.36 -1.59
C ALA A 91 -18.58 1.55 -0.35
N LEU A 92 -19.87 1.50 0.01
CA LEU A 92 -20.34 0.70 1.15
C LEU A 92 -20.03 -0.79 0.97
N ARG A 93 -20.25 -1.36 -0.22
CA ARG A 93 -19.92 -2.77 -0.49
C ARG A 93 -18.42 -3.04 -0.35
N VAL A 94 -17.59 -2.17 -0.91
CA VAL A 94 -16.12 -2.27 -0.82
C VAL A 94 -15.65 -2.16 0.63
N ASN A 95 -16.18 -1.20 1.38
CA ASN A 95 -15.82 -0.97 2.79
C ASN A 95 -16.21 -2.16 3.68
N LEU A 96 -17.39 -2.77 3.46
CA LEU A 96 -17.82 -3.95 4.20
C LEU A 96 -16.92 -5.16 3.90
N ILE A 97 -16.56 -5.38 2.63
CA ILE A 97 -15.61 -6.44 2.25
C ILE A 97 -14.24 -6.20 2.91
N ALA A 98 -13.74 -4.97 2.88
CA ALA A 98 -12.49 -4.60 3.52
C ALA A 98 -12.52 -4.85 5.03
N ALA A 99 -13.60 -4.46 5.71
CA ALA A 99 -13.77 -4.69 7.15
C ALA A 99 -13.71 -6.19 7.48
N VAL A 100 -14.41 -7.05 6.73
CA VAL A 100 -14.37 -8.51 6.93
C VAL A 100 -12.98 -9.08 6.67
N CYS A 101 -12.31 -8.69 5.59
CA CYS A 101 -10.94 -9.15 5.29
C CYS A 101 -9.92 -8.72 6.36
N ASN A 102 -10.04 -7.50 6.86
CA ASN A 102 -9.18 -6.96 7.91
C ASN A 102 -9.39 -7.69 9.24
N HIS A 103 -10.65 -7.93 9.63
CA HIS A 103 -10.98 -8.64 10.86
C HIS A 103 -10.44 -10.08 10.85
N ALA A 104 -10.58 -10.79 9.73
CA ALA A 104 -10.08 -12.15 9.56
C ALA A 104 -8.54 -12.27 9.56
N ILE A 105 -7.80 -11.16 9.61
CA ILE A 105 -6.32 -11.11 9.73
C ILE A 105 -5.90 -10.53 11.09
N ALA A 106 -6.77 -9.74 11.73
CA ALA A 106 -6.56 -9.25 13.09
C ALA A 106 -6.68 -10.37 14.12
N GLY A 107 -7.59 -11.34 13.94
CA GLY A 107 -7.79 -12.46 14.87
C GLY A 107 -6.76 -13.61 14.77
N THR A 108 -5.74 -13.48 13.92
CA THR A 108 -4.66 -14.47 13.73
C THR A 108 -3.29 -13.97 14.24
N ALA A 109 -3.26 -12.88 15.00
CA ALA A 109 -2.06 -12.28 15.58
C ALA A 109 -2.08 -12.42 17.10
#